data_AF-A0A8S3CLH1-F1
#
_entry.id   AF-A0A8S3CLH1-F1
#
_cell.length_a   1.000
_cell.length_b   1.000
_cell.length_c   1.000
_cell.angle_alpha   90.00
_cell.angle_beta   90.00
_cell.angle_gamma   90.00
#
_symmetry.space_group_name_H-M   'P 1'
#
loop_
_entity.id
_entity.type
_entity.pdbx_description
1 polymer ?
#
loop_
_entity_poly.entity_id
_entity_poly.type
_entity_poly.pdbx_seq_one_letter_code
_entity_poly.pdbx_strand_id
1 'polypeptide(L)' 'MISDIRNFIKSCLLCSQNNPLRRKPPGALKPIKPPDGIWQLLTMDFHGPI' A
#
# COMPACT_ATOMS: atom_id res chain seq x y z
N MET A 1 22.13 -2.50 -24.84
CA MET A 1 20.73 -2.57 -25.33
C MET A 1 19.72 -2.70 -24.19
N ILE A 2 19.64 -3.82 -23.46
CA ILE A 2 18.66 -3.97 -22.35
C ILE A 2 18.88 -2.92 -21.23
N SER A 3 20.15 -2.60 -20.95
CA SER A 3 20.55 -1.53 -20.02
C SER A 3 19.96 -0.17 -20.40
N ASP A 4 20.03 0.17 -21.68
CA ASP A 4 19.68 1.49 -22.21
C ASP A 4 18.16 1.66 -22.16
N ILE A 5 17.43 0.60 -22.52
CA ILE A 5 15.97 0.52 -22.36
C ILE A 5 15.58 0.70 -20.88
N ARG A 6 16.28 0.04 -19.95
CA ARG A 6 16.00 0.20 -18.50
C ARG A 6 16.26 1.63 -18.03
N ASN A 7 17.33 2.26 -18.50
CA ASN A 7 17.67 3.63 -18.13
C ASN A 7 16.62 4.62 -18.68
N PHE A 8 16.22 4.45 -19.93
CA PHE A 8 15.15 5.25 -20.54
C PHE A 8 13.83 5.12 -19.77
N ILE A 9 13.41 3.90 -19.46
CA ILE A 9 12.17 3.65 -18.70
C ILE A 9 12.26 4.30 -17.31
N LYS A 10 13.43 4.24 -16.64
CA LYS A 10 13.65 4.88 -15.34
C LYS A 10 13.63 6.41 -15.40
N SER A 11 14.04 7.02 -16.53
CA SER A 11 14.00 8.48 -16.71
C SER A 11 12.65 9.01 -17.19
N CYS A 12 11.73 8.14 -17.64
CA CYS A 12 10.43 8.52 -18.17
C CYS A 12 9.45 8.92 -17.04
N LEU A 13 9.16 10.21 -16.90
CA LEU A 13 8.24 10.74 -15.87
C LEU A 13 6.82 10.14 -15.99
N LEU A 14 6.26 10.13 -17.21
CA LEU A 14 4.94 9.56 -17.50
C LEU A 14 4.87 8.08 -17.12
N CYS A 15 5.94 7.35 -17.39
CA CYS A 15 6.03 5.93 -17.06
C CYS A 15 6.05 5.73 -15.55
N SER A 16 6.82 6.54 -14.81
CA SER A 16 6.89 6.47 -13.35
C SER A 16 5.57 6.86 -12.66
N GLN A 17 4.81 7.79 -13.23
CA GLN A 17 3.53 8.23 -12.66
C GLN A 17 2.40 7.23 -12.91
N ASN A 18 2.35 6.65 -14.12
CA ASN A 18 1.23 5.81 -14.54
C ASN A 18 1.47 4.31 -14.33
N ASN A 19 2.73 3.87 -14.15
CA ASN A 19 3.06 2.45 -13.91
C ASN A 19 3.64 2.25 -12.50
N PRO A 20 2.79 2.36 -11.45
CA PRO A 20 3.25 2.07 -10.10
C PRO A 20 3.67 0.61 -9.96
N LEU A 21 4.59 0.35 -9.03
CA LEU A 21 5.03 -1.00 -8.72
C LEU A 21 3.82 -1.82 -8.22
N ARG A 22 3.49 -2.92 -8.90
CA ARG A 22 2.36 -3.81 -8.52
C ARG A 22 2.61 -4.64 -7.26
N ARG A 23 3.73 -4.41 -6.57
CA ARG A 23 4.11 -5.13 -5.36
C ARG A 23 3.93 -4.20 -4.16
N LYS A 24 3.03 -4.57 -3.26
CA LYS A 24 2.99 -3.95 -1.93
C LYS A 24 4.36 -4.10 -1.27
N PRO A 25 4.89 -3.08 -0.59
CA PRO A 25 6.11 -3.25 0.17
C PRO A 25 5.92 -4.44 1.12
N PRO A 26 6.86 -5.40 1.15
CA PRO A 26 6.79 -6.47 2.12
C PRO A 26 6.83 -5.84 3.51
N GLY A 27 5.77 -6.05 4.28
CA GLY A 27 5.67 -5.58 5.65
C GLY A 27 4.90 -6.61 6.46
N ALA A 28 5.39 -6.92 7.66
CA ALA A 28 4.62 -7.69 8.60
C ALA A 28 3.38 -6.87 8.99
N LEU A 29 2.20 -7.51 8.96
CA LEU A 29 1.05 -6.95 9.66
C LEU A 29 1.47 -6.73 11.12
N LYS A 30 1.21 -5.53 11.65
CA LYS A 30 1.42 -5.27 13.07
C LYS A 30 0.20 -5.81 13.82
N PRO A 31 0.32 -6.93 14.55
CA PRO A 31 -0.82 -7.46 15.29
C PRO A 31 -1.20 -6.46 16.39
N ILE A 32 -2.50 -6.24 16.55
CA ILE A 32 -3.06 -5.49 17.66
C ILE A 32 -3.34 -6.50 18.77
N LYS A 33 -2.94 -6.20 20.01
CA LYS A 33 -3.27 -7.07 21.14
C LYS A 33 -4.79 -7.05 21.37
N PRO A 34 -5.43 -8.20 21.64
CA PRO A 34 -6.83 -8.21 22.02
C PRO A 34 -7.04 -7.43 23.33
N PRO A 35 -8.20 -6.81 23.53
CA PRO A 35 -8.57 -6.24 24.82
C PRO A 35 -8.68 -7.34 25.89
N ASP A 36 -8.33 -7.01 27.13
CA ASP A 36 -8.37 -7.90 28.29
C ASP A 36 -9.79 -8.10 28.84
N GLY A 37 -10.75 -7.26 28.42
CA GLY A 37 -12.11 -7.26 28.93
C GLY A 37 -13.12 -6.61 27.99
N ILE A 38 -14.39 -6.80 28.33
CA ILE A 38 -15.51 -6.20 27.59
C ILE A 38 -15.39 -4.67 27.57
N TRP A 39 -15.79 -4.06 26.45
CA TRP A 39 -15.85 -2.61 26.25
C TRP A 39 -14.51 -1.84 26.26
N GLN A 40 -13.36 -2.50 26.26
CA GLN A 40 -12.05 -1.82 26.26
C GLN A 40 -11.57 -1.37 24.86
N LEU A 41 -12.09 -1.97 23.79
CA LEU A 41 -11.76 -1.60 22.41
C LEU A 41 -13.02 -1.71 21.54
N LEU A 42 -13.43 -0.57 20.97
CA LEU A 42 -14.55 -0.47 20.04
C LEU A 42 -14.07 0.29 18.80
N THR A 43 -14.26 -0.29 17.62
CA THR A 43 -14.00 0.35 16.33
C THR A 43 -15.30 0.46 15.57
N MET A 44 -15.60 1.63 15.01
CA MET A 44 -16.78 1.90 14.20
C MET A 44 -16.33 2.50 12.87
N ASP A 45 -17.07 2.21 11.80
CA ASP A 45 -16.86 2.81 10.49
C ASP A 45 -18.20 3.15 9.86
N PHE A 46 -18.21 4.13 8.96
CA PHE A 46 -19.40 4.52 8.20
C PHE A 46 -19.43 3.76 6.88
N HIS A 47 -20.62 3.32 6.48
CA HIS A 47 -20.84 2.74 5.16
C HIS A 47 -21.74 3.66 4.32
N GLY A 48 -21.28 4.09 3.13
CA GLY A 48 -21.99 5.03 2.25
C GLY A 48 -21.21 5.35 0.96
N PRO A 49 -21.74 6.19 0.05
CA PRO A 49 -22.80 7.17 0.28
C PRO A 49 -24.21 6.56 0.34
N ILE A 50 -25.09 7.23 1.09
CA ILE A 50 -26.55 7.08 1.00
C ILE A 50 -27.06 8.28 0.19
#